data_AF-A0A1N6JEC0-F1
#
_entry.id   AF-A0A1N6JEC0-F1
#
_cell.length_a   1.000
_cell.length_b   1.000
_cell.length_c   1.000
_cell.angle_alpha   90.00
_cell.angle_beta   90.00
_cell.angle_gamma   90.00
#
_symmetry.space_group_name_H-M   'P 1'
#
loop_
_entity.id
_entity.type
_entity.pdbx_description
1 polymer ?
#
loop_
_entity_poly.entity_id
_entity_poly.type
_entity_poly.pdbx_seq_one_letter_code
_entity_poly.pdbx_strand_id
1 'polypeptide(L)' 'MKLESAKFLQLRRLAPVLDDVLSAGEVEYAEQALGLASLAQLCLQLFDAYQRQYPDEIAQARLDALHL' A
#
# COMPACT_ATOMS: atom_id res chain seq x y z
N MET A 1 -0.55 -12.01 12.83
CA MET A 1 0.72 -11.31 12.52
C MET A 1 0.60 -9.85 12.86
N LYS A 2 1.46 -9.34 13.76
CA LYS A 2 1.58 -7.90 13.99
C LYS A 2 2.42 -7.37 12.83
N LEU A 3 1.79 -6.79 11.81
CA LEU A 3 2.45 -5.85 10.90
C LEU A 3 3.32 -4.95 11.78
N GLU A 4 4.64 -5.04 11.61
CA GLU A 4 5.59 -4.40 12.51
C GLU A 4 5.15 -2.95 12.75
N SER A 5 5.06 -2.56 14.02
CA SER A 5 4.44 -1.30 14.45
C SER A 5 4.97 -0.10 13.67
N ALA A 6 6.24 -0.15 13.25
CA ALA A 6 6.89 0.87 12.42
C ALA A 6 6.30 0.99 11.01
N LYS A 7 6.03 -0.12 10.31
CA LYS A 7 5.45 -0.11 8.96
C LYS A 7 4.00 0.35 9.00
N PHE A 8 3.26 -0.05 10.02
CA PHE A 8 1.89 0.42 10.24
C PHE A 8 1.85 1.92 10.55
N LEU A 9 2.82 2.42 11.32
CA LEU A 9 2.95 3.85 11.61
C LEU A 9 3.29 4.65 10.35
N GLN A 10 4.18 4.13 9.49
CA GLN A 10 4.51 4.75 8.21
C GLN A 10 3.31 4.78 7.26
N LEU A 11 2.56 3.67 7.17
CA LEU A 11 1.37 3.61 6.33
C LEU A 11 0.30 4.59 6.81
N ARG A 12 0.11 4.71 8.13
CA ARG A 12 -0.80 5.70 8.73
C ARG A 12 -0.37 7.15 8.48
N ARG A 13 0.93 7.43 8.40
CA ARG A 13 1.44 8.77 8.05
C ARG A 13 1.24 9.14 6.59
N LEU A 14 1.15 8.14 5.71
CA LEU A 14 0.99 8.33 4.28
C LEU A 14 -0.49 8.29 3.83
N ALA A 15 -1.41 7.86 4.70
CA ALA A 15 -2.85 7.89 4.45
C ALA A 15 -3.40 9.29 4.11
N PRO A 16 -3.00 10.39 4.77
CA PRO A 16 -3.45 11.74 4.40
C PRO A 16 -2.96 12.16 3.01
N VAL A 17 -1.72 11.78 2.64
CA VAL A 17 -1.17 12.07 1.30
C VAL A 17 -1.97 11.34 0.22
N LEU A 18 -2.42 10.13 0.50
CA LEU A 18 -3.29 9.38 -0.40
C LEU A 18 -4.68 10.03 -0.50
N ASP A 19 -5.24 10.48 0.62
CA ASP A 19 -6.54 11.17 0.68
C ASP A 19 -6.52 12.51 -0.06
N ASP A 20 -5.44 13.28 0.10
CA ASP A 20 -5.22 14.54 -0.61
C ASP A 20 -5.12 14.31 -2.13
N VAL A 21 -4.40 13.27 -2.58
CA VAL A 21 -4.26 12.95 -4.01
C VAL A 21 -5.56 12.39 -4.61
N LEU A 22 -6.27 11.53 -3.87
CA LEU A 22 -7.57 11.00 -4.30
C LEU A 22 -8.65 12.07 -4.34
N SER A 23 -8.61 13.03 -3.41
CA SER A 23 -9.55 14.15 -3.34
C SER A 23 -9.24 15.23 -4.37
N ALA A 24 -7.97 15.49 -4.66
CA ALA A 24 -7.54 16.43 -5.71
C ALA A 24 -7.73 15.86 -7.12
N GLY A 25 -7.77 14.53 -7.28
CA GLY A 25 -7.87 13.85 -8.57
C GLY A 25 -6.59 13.87 -9.41
N GLU A 26 -5.63 14.72 -9.06
CA GLU A 26 -4.31 14.85 -9.71
C GLU A 26 -3.22 15.13 -8.65
N VAL A 27 -1.96 14.86 -9.01
CA VAL A 27 -0.80 15.18 -8.17
C VAL A 27 -0.31 16.57 -8.54
N GLU A 28 -0.76 17.59 -7.81
CA GLU A 28 -0.46 18.99 -8.10
C GLU A 28 0.95 19.42 -7.64
N TYR A 29 1.51 18.76 -6.62
CA TYR A 29 2.80 19.15 -6.02
C TYR A 29 3.86 18.04 -6.05
N ALA A 30 5.11 18.42 -6.28
CA ALA A 30 6.24 17.47 -6.31
C ALA A 30 6.41 16.70 -4.98
N GLU A 31 6.05 17.31 -3.85
CA GLU A 31 6.06 16.66 -2.53
C GLU A 31 5.00 15.56 -2.40
N GLN A 32 3.82 15.75 -3.01
CA GLN A 32 2.79 14.71 -3.09
C GLN A 32 3.26 13.54 -3.96
N ALA A 33 3.92 13.82 -5.09
CA ALA A 33 4.49 12.78 -5.95
C ALA A 33 5.55 11.93 -5.21
N LEU A 34 6.42 12.58 -4.44
CA LEU A 34 7.42 11.91 -3.60
C LEU A 34 6.76 11.07 -2.49
N GLY A 35 5.72 11.60 -1.85
CA GLY A 35 4.93 10.88 -0.86
C GLY A 35 4.21 9.66 -1.45
N LEU A 36 3.68 9.79 -2.68
CA LEU A 36 3.02 8.70 -3.41
C LEU A 36 4.02 7.60 -3.81
N ALA A 37 5.20 7.97 -4.29
CA ALA A 37 6.27 7.02 -4.61
C ALA A 37 6.72 6.24 -3.36
N SER A 38 6.86 6.95 -2.24
CA SER A 38 7.22 6.35 -0.95
C SER A 38 6.12 5.41 -0.43
N LEU A 39 4.85 5.77 -0.62
CA LEU A 39 3.71 4.92 -0.28
C LEU A 39 3.62 3.69 -1.17
N ALA A 40 3.79 3.83 -2.48
CA ALA A 40 3.81 2.72 -3.41
C ALA A 40 4.92 1.72 -3.05
N GLN A 41 6.12 2.23 -2.73
CA GLN A 41 7.23 1.39 -2.30
C GLN A 41 6.95 0.67 -0.98
N LEU A 42 6.35 1.34 0.00
CA LEU A 42 5.97 0.72 1.28
C LEU A 42 4.90 -0.37 1.09
N CYS A 43 3.88 -0.09 0.26
CA CYS A 43 2.84 -1.06 -0.08
C CYS A 43 3.44 -2.30 -0.76
N LEU A 44 4.37 -2.11 -1.70
CA LEU A 44 5.06 -3.22 -2.36
C LEU A 44 5.87 -4.06 -1.36
N GLN A 45 6.63 -3.42 -0.47
CA GLN A 45 7.41 -4.15 0.55
C GLN A 45 6.54 -4.92 1.54
N LEU A 46 5.38 -4.37 1.89
CA LEU A 46 4.40 -5.04 2.75
C LEU A 46 3.76 -6.23 2.03
N PHE A 47 3.39 -6.05 0.77
CA PHE A 47 2.83 -7.11 -0.05
C PHE A 47 3.82 -8.25 -0.25
N ASP A 48 5.08 -7.95 -0.59
CA ASP A 48 6.14 -8.95 -0.74
C ASP A 48 6.41 -9.72 0.56
N ALA A 49 6.36 -9.04 1.70
CA ALA A 49 6.52 -9.68 3.00
C ALA A 49 5.33 -10.59 3.31
N TYR A 50 4.10 -10.12 3.07
CA TYR A 50 2.88 -10.89 3.27
C TYR A 50 2.82 -12.11 2.35
N GLN A 51 3.13 -11.93 1.05
CA GLN A 51 3.14 -13.02 0.06
C GLN A 51 4.14 -14.11 0.41
N ARG A 52 5.32 -13.75 0.93
CA ARG A 52 6.29 -14.75 1.41
C ARG A 52 5.79 -15.52 2.62
N GLN A 53 4.95 -14.91 3.45
CA GLN A 53 4.45 -15.52 4.67
C GLN A 53 3.18 -16.35 4.45
N TYR A 54 2.36 -15.96 3.47
CA TYR A 54 1.07 -16.60 3.15
C TYR A 54 0.89 -16.74 1.63
N PRO A 55 1.70 -17.59 0.97
CA PRO A 55 1.61 -17.77 -0.47
C PRO A 55 0.24 -18.32 -0.91
N ASP A 56 -0.35 -19.20 -0.09
CA ASP A 56 -1.64 -19.85 -0.40
C ASP A 56 -2.82 -18.86 -0.31
N GLU A 57 -2.83 -17.97 0.68
CA GLU A 57 -3.88 -16.94 0.82
C GLU A 57 -3.83 -15.95 -0.34
N ILE A 58 -2.62 -15.58 -0.81
CA ILE A 58 -2.46 -14.71 -1.99
C ILE A 58 -2.91 -15.43 -3.26
N ALA A 59 -2.59 -16.72 -3.41
CA ALA A 59 -3.04 -17.51 -4.56
C ALA A 59 -4.58 -17.58 -4.58
N GLN A 60 -5.21 -17.82 -3.43
CA GLN A 60 -6.67 -17.83 -3.31
C GLN A 60 -7.30 -16.47 -3.62
N ALA A 61 -6.78 -15.39 -3.03
CA ALA A 61 -7.30 -14.04 -3.29
C ALA A 61 -7.17 -13.62 -4.77
N ARG A 62 -6.12 -14.08 -5.47
CA ARG A 62 -5.96 -13.87 -6.91
C ARG A 62 -6.99 -14.66 -7.73
N LEU A 63 -7.30 -15.90 -7.33
CA LEU A 63 -8.34 -16.70 -7.97
C LEU A 63 -9.73 -16.06 -7.77
N ASP A 64 -10.04 -15.61 -6.55
CA ASP A 64 -11.30 -14.94 -6.24
C ASP A 64 -11.47 -13.64 -7.05
N ALA A 65 -10.39 -12.86 -7.25
CA ALA A 65 -10.40 -11.64 -8.05
C ALA A 65 -10.64 -11.86 -9.56
N LEU A 66 -10.31 -13.05 -10.08
CA LEU A 66 -10.57 -13.42 -11.48
C LEU A 66 -12.01 -13.93 -11.70
N HIS A 67 -12.74 -14.20 -10.62
CA HIS A 67 -14.12 -14.70 -10.64
C HIS A 67 -15.15 -13.57 -10.39
N LEU A 68 -14.70 -12.31 -10.44
CA LEU A 68 -15.47 -11.08 -10.20
C LEU A 68 -15.76 -10.35 -11.53
#